data_AF-A0A953D9K7-F1
#
_entry.id   AF-A0A953D9K7-F1
#
_cell.length_a   1.000
_cell.length_b   1.000
_cell.length_c   1.000
_cell.angle_alpha   90.00
_cell.angle_beta   90.00
_cell.angle_gamma   90.00
#
_symmetry.space_group_name_H-M   'P 1'
#
loop_
_entity.id
_entity.type
_entity.pdbx_description
1 polymer ?
#
loop_
_entity_poly.entity_id
_entity_poly.type
_entity_poly.pdbx_seq_one_letter_code
_entity_poly.pdbx_strand_id
1 'polypeptide(L)'
;MSGVGILIQRDDISPLLARLRDAAQSRGLTLVMGRAVANQVKDHLVALNAERHRYGNNYYARAARSVSVRAAAGFALISIAYVGIRQRYYGGEITPKTAKYLTIPVAPEAYGMRAREFADLKFALMPDPKTGELRPALVRRASTAISFTRRRGKDGVVRYQVQRGDFRNGGQVMFWLVKRVRQKPDPSVLPTRTEMIDTALQAGRRRLERLAGRAQEDSSS
;
A
#
# COMPACT_ATOMS: atom_id res chain seq x y z
N MET A 1 -58.79 -58.32 3.56
CA MET A 1 -57.40 -57.93 3.22
C MET A 1 -57.26 -56.46 3.59
N SER A 2 -56.65 -56.18 4.74
CA SER A 2 -56.45 -54.81 5.21
C SER A 2 -55.21 -54.22 4.55
N GLY A 3 -55.41 -53.23 3.69
CA GLY A 3 -54.34 -52.35 3.21
C GLY A 3 -54.17 -51.19 4.18
N VAL A 4 -52.94 -50.92 4.61
CA VAL A 4 -52.60 -49.70 5.36
C VAL A 4 -51.71 -48.84 4.48
N GLY A 5 -52.20 -47.62 4.27
CA GLY A 5 -51.65 -46.60 3.40
C GLY A 5 -50.39 -45.95 3.95
N ILE A 6 -49.60 -45.46 2.99
CA ILE A 6 -48.27 -44.88 3.11
C ILE A 6 -48.30 -43.60 3.94
N LEU A 7 -47.38 -43.50 4.89
CA LEU A 7 -47.08 -42.26 5.64
C LEU A 7 -46.41 -41.25 4.70
N ILE A 8 -47.07 -40.11 4.48
CA ILE A 8 -46.47 -38.95 3.80
C ILE A 8 -45.46 -38.33 4.76
N GLN A 9 -44.18 -38.57 4.48
CA GLN A 9 -43.05 -37.94 5.15
C GLN A 9 -42.93 -36.50 4.60
N ARG A 10 -43.24 -35.48 5.41
CA ARG A 10 -43.09 -34.07 5.04
C ARG A 10 -41.64 -33.81 4.62
N ASP A 11 -41.45 -33.31 3.40
CA ASP A 11 -40.14 -32.87 2.90
C ASP A 11 -39.91 -31.40 3.25
N ASP A 12 -39.53 -31.18 4.51
CA ASP A 12 -39.18 -29.84 5.01
C ASP A 12 -37.72 -29.48 4.68
N ILE A 13 -36.94 -30.43 4.14
CA ILE A 13 -35.50 -30.30 3.90
C ILE A 13 -35.23 -29.72 2.51
N SER A 14 -35.95 -30.16 1.47
CA SER A 14 -35.73 -29.66 0.10
C SER A 14 -35.95 -28.15 -0.07
N PRO A 15 -36.98 -27.51 0.54
CA PRO A 15 -37.14 -26.06 0.47
C PRO A 15 -35.99 -25.31 1.17
N LEU A 16 -35.49 -25.86 2.28
CA LEU A 16 -34.38 -25.29 3.04
C LEU A 16 -33.07 -25.42 2.24
N LEU A 17 -32.82 -26.57 1.62
CA LEU A 17 -31.68 -26.80 0.73
C LEU A 17 -31.72 -25.91 -0.52
N ALA A 18 -32.89 -25.68 -1.11
CA ALA A 18 -33.05 -24.77 -2.25
C ALA A 18 -32.74 -23.32 -1.85
N ARG A 19 -33.25 -22.85 -0.71
CA ARG A 19 -32.93 -21.51 -0.17
C ARG A 19 -31.45 -21.36 0.17
N LEU A 20 -30.83 -22.41 0.72
CA LEU A 20 -29.41 -22.41 1.07
C LEU A 20 -28.53 -22.42 -0.19
N ARG A 21 -28.94 -23.15 -1.23
CA ARG A 21 -28.34 -23.13 -2.57
C ARG A 21 -28.44 -21.74 -3.20
N ASP A 22 -29.61 -21.12 -3.20
CA ASP A 22 -29.80 -19.77 -3.74
C ASP A 22 -29.00 -18.72 -2.97
N ALA A 23 -28.95 -18.84 -1.64
CA ALA A 23 -28.13 -17.96 -0.81
C ALA A 23 -26.63 -18.17 -1.03
N ALA A 24 -26.19 -19.41 -1.29
CA ALA A 24 -24.81 -19.74 -1.61
C ALA A 24 -24.41 -19.32 -3.03
N GLN A 25 -25.34 -19.36 -3.98
CA GLN A 25 -25.16 -18.86 -5.35
C GLN A 25 -25.32 -17.34 -5.43
N SER A 26 -25.80 -16.70 -4.36
CA SER A 26 -26.00 -15.26 -4.33
C SER A 26 -24.67 -14.50 -4.44
N ARG A 27 -24.71 -13.34 -5.12
CA ARG A 27 -23.66 -12.32 -5.09
C ARG A 27 -23.20 -11.96 -3.68
N GLY A 28 -24.03 -12.23 -2.66
CA GLY A 28 -23.72 -12.00 -1.26
C GLY A 28 -22.58 -12.87 -0.71
N LEU A 29 -22.54 -14.17 -1.03
CA LEU A 29 -21.50 -15.06 -0.51
C LEU A 29 -20.13 -14.70 -1.10
N THR A 30 -20.06 -14.56 -2.42
CA THR A 30 -18.85 -14.16 -3.14
C THR A 30 -18.31 -12.81 -2.64
N LEU A 31 -19.19 -11.84 -2.40
CA LEU A 31 -18.77 -10.53 -1.89
C LEU A 31 -18.25 -10.60 -0.45
N VAL A 32 -18.84 -11.44 0.41
CA VAL A 32 -18.36 -11.66 1.79
C VAL A 32 -16.96 -12.28 1.78
N MET A 33 -16.76 -13.33 0.98
CA MET A 33 -15.45 -13.96 0.81
C MET A 33 -14.42 -12.96 0.28
N GLY A 34 -14.76 -12.23 -0.78
CA GLY A 34 -13.88 -11.21 -1.35
C GLY A 34 -13.54 -10.07 -0.39
N ARG A 35 -14.51 -9.62 0.43
CA ARG A 35 -14.26 -8.60 1.47
C ARG A 35 -13.31 -9.10 2.53
N ALA A 36 -13.42 -10.36 2.95
CA ALA A 36 -12.52 -10.94 3.93
C ALA A 36 -11.07 -10.98 3.41
N VAL A 37 -10.87 -11.46 2.18
CA VAL A 37 -9.54 -11.46 1.55
C VAL A 37 -9.02 -10.04 1.33
N ALA A 38 -9.88 -9.11 0.92
CA ALA A 38 -9.48 -7.71 0.76
C ALA A 38 -9.02 -7.09 2.08
N ASN A 39 -9.67 -7.41 3.21
CA ASN A 39 -9.24 -6.98 4.53
C ASN A 39 -7.90 -7.61 4.92
N GLN A 40 -7.71 -8.91 4.70
CA GLN A 40 -6.42 -9.56 4.93
C GLN A 40 -5.28 -8.91 4.13
N VAL A 41 -5.52 -8.58 2.85
CA VAL A 41 -4.54 -7.88 2.02
C VAL A 41 -4.24 -6.47 2.58
N LYS A 42 -5.25 -5.76 3.10
CA LYS A 42 -5.04 -4.46 3.76
C LYS A 42 -4.17 -4.61 4.99
N ASP A 43 -4.50 -5.56 5.86
CA ASP A 43 -3.79 -5.80 7.11
C ASP A 43 -2.33 -6.21 6.84
N HIS A 44 -2.11 -7.07 5.85
CA HIS A 44 -0.77 -7.46 5.39
C HIS A 44 0.05 -6.26 4.93
N LEU A 45 -0.54 -5.38 4.11
CA LEU A 45 0.14 -4.16 3.66
C LEU A 45 0.43 -3.18 4.80
N VAL A 46 -0.45 -3.10 5.81
CA VAL A 46 -0.20 -2.30 7.01
C VAL A 46 0.96 -2.89 7.82
N ALA A 47 1.00 -4.21 8.00
CA ALA A 47 2.10 -4.90 8.68
C ALA A 47 3.44 -4.70 7.92
N LEU A 48 3.44 -4.88 6.60
CA LEU A 48 4.59 -4.59 5.75
C LEU A 48 5.05 -3.13 5.84
N ASN A 49 4.12 -2.19 6.04
CA ASN A 49 4.49 -0.80 6.28
C ASN A 49 5.27 -0.69 7.60
N ALA A 50 4.78 -1.27 8.69
CA ALA A 50 5.47 -1.23 9.98
C ALA A 50 6.87 -1.83 9.89
N GLU A 51 7.02 -2.98 9.21
CA GLU A 51 8.31 -3.67 9.06
C GLU A 51 9.30 -2.92 8.14
N ARG A 52 8.83 -2.46 6.98
CA ARG A 52 9.70 -2.03 5.87
C ARG A 52 9.72 -0.53 5.63
N HIS A 53 8.94 0.25 6.38
CA HIS A 53 8.93 1.70 6.19
C HIS A 53 10.34 2.28 6.36
N ARG A 54 10.66 3.25 5.51
CA ARG A 54 11.85 4.08 5.66
C ARG A 54 11.41 5.52 5.55
N TYR A 55 11.85 6.32 6.53
CA TYR A 55 11.76 7.78 6.52
C TYR A 55 10.37 8.31 6.12
N GLY A 56 9.33 7.89 6.85
CA GLY A 56 8.00 8.53 6.86
C GLY A 56 7.09 8.34 5.63
N ASN A 57 7.52 7.64 4.58
CA ASN A 57 6.75 7.61 3.33
C ASN A 57 5.45 6.78 3.34
N ASN A 58 5.16 6.02 4.40
CA ASN A 58 3.91 5.25 4.62
C ASN A 58 3.36 4.56 3.35
N TYR A 59 4.28 4.04 2.52
CA TYR A 59 3.99 3.61 1.15
C TYR A 59 2.98 2.46 1.14
N TYR A 60 3.21 1.41 1.93
CA TYR A 60 2.31 0.26 1.98
C TYR A 60 1.02 0.59 2.71
N ALA A 61 1.03 1.48 3.71
CA ALA A 61 -0.19 1.98 4.35
C ALA A 61 -1.07 2.80 3.37
N ARG A 62 -0.48 3.56 2.45
CA ARG A 62 -1.20 4.22 1.35
C ARG A 62 -1.74 3.19 0.36
N ALA A 63 -0.96 2.16 0.04
CA ALA A 63 -1.42 1.06 -0.82
C ALA A 63 -2.61 0.31 -0.21
N ALA A 64 -2.59 0.03 1.10
CA ALA A 64 -3.70 -0.60 1.82
C ALA A 64 -5.01 0.18 1.67
N ARG A 65 -4.95 1.52 1.74
CA ARG A 65 -6.12 2.38 1.53
C ARG A 65 -6.70 2.31 0.11
N SER A 66 -5.92 1.89 -0.88
CA SER A 66 -6.36 1.71 -2.27
C SER A 66 -6.98 0.34 -2.56
N VAL A 67 -6.97 -0.59 -1.60
CA VAL A 67 -7.51 -1.94 -1.77
C VAL A 67 -9.04 -1.88 -1.85
N SER A 68 -9.58 -2.39 -2.94
CA SER A 68 -11.02 -2.44 -3.20
C SER A 68 -11.46 -3.83 -3.63
N VAL A 69 -12.74 -4.14 -3.39
CA VAL A 69 -13.37 -5.39 -3.79
C VAL A 69 -14.65 -5.11 -4.55
N ARG A 70 -14.88 -5.86 -5.63
CA ARG A 70 -16.11 -5.86 -6.40
C ARG A 70 -16.56 -7.29 -6.66
N ALA A 71 -17.85 -7.56 -6.49
CA ALA A 71 -18.42 -8.83 -6.92
C ALA A 71 -18.61 -8.80 -8.44
N ALA A 72 -18.27 -9.90 -9.09
CA ALA A 72 -18.53 -10.19 -10.49
C ALA A 72 -19.30 -11.52 -10.60
N ALA A 73 -19.67 -11.93 -11.81
CA ALA A 73 -20.40 -13.18 -12.03
C ALA A 73 -19.51 -14.38 -11.63
N GLY A 74 -19.80 -14.98 -10.47
CA GLY A 74 -19.12 -16.17 -9.97
C GLY A 74 -17.77 -15.93 -9.25
N PHE A 75 -17.28 -14.70 -9.16
CA PHE A 75 -16.02 -14.39 -8.46
C PHE A 75 -16.00 -12.99 -7.84
N ALA A 76 -15.04 -12.75 -6.94
CA ALA A 76 -14.76 -11.43 -6.42
C ALA A 76 -13.44 -10.91 -7.01
N LEU A 77 -13.47 -9.70 -7.56
CA LEU A 77 -12.28 -8.99 -8.02
C LEU A 77 -11.74 -8.15 -6.86
N ILE A 78 -10.49 -8.40 -6.49
CA ILE A 78 -9.75 -7.60 -5.51
C ILE A 78 -8.67 -6.83 -6.25
N SER A 79 -8.65 -5.51 -6.07
CA SER A 79 -7.75 -4.61 -6.79
C SER A 79 -6.98 -3.71 -5.82
N ILE A 80 -5.70 -3.49 -6.12
CA ILE A 80 -4.82 -2.57 -5.41
C ILE A 80 -4.43 -1.45 -6.37
N ALA A 81 -5.19 -0.36 -6.35
CA ALA A 81 -5.02 0.76 -7.26
C ALA A 81 -3.93 1.73 -6.76
N TYR A 82 -2.69 1.24 -6.62
CA TYR A 82 -1.57 2.04 -6.14
C TYR A 82 -0.29 1.84 -6.96
N VAL A 83 0.34 2.96 -7.31
CA VAL A 83 1.51 2.99 -8.19
C VAL A 83 2.68 2.24 -7.55
N GLY A 84 3.31 1.36 -8.34
CA GLY A 84 4.52 0.64 -7.96
C GLY A 84 4.30 -0.68 -7.22
N ILE A 85 3.08 -1.03 -6.79
CA ILE A 85 2.83 -2.33 -6.14
C ILE A 85 3.12 -3.48 -7.10
N ARG A 86 2.64 -3.38 -8.35
CA ARG A 86 2.96 -4.33 -9.41
C ARG A 86 4.47 -4.46 -9.63
N GLN A 87 5.19 -3.35 -9.64
CA GLN A 87 6.64 -3.31 -9.82
C GLN A 87 7.37 -4.00 -8.67
N ARG A 88 6.88 -3.89 -7.43
CA ARG A 88 7.46 -4.59 -6.28
C ARG A 88 7.21 -6.09 -6.34
N TYR A 89 6.00 -6.50 -6.72
CA TYR A 89 5.64 -7.92 -6.80
C TYR A 89 6.41 -8.65 -7.91
N TYR A 90 6.36 -8.14 -9.15
CA TYR A 90 7.01 -8.79 -10.29
C TYR A 90 8.46 -8.38 -10.51
N GLY A 91 8.93 -7.33 -9.82
CA GLY A 91 10.24 -6.75 -10.09
C GLY A 91 10.31 -6.13 -11.49
N GLY A 92 11.53 -6.01 -11.99
CA GLY A 92 11.82 -5.51 -13.33
C GLY A 92 12.74 -4.30 -13.35
N GLU A 93 12.96 -3.76 -14.54
CA GLU A 93 13.80 -2.59 -14.75
C GLU A 93 12.99 -1.29 -14.66
N ILE A 94 13.52 -0.32 -13.92
CA ILE A 94 13.00 1.03 -13.83
C ILE A 94 13.99 1.95 -14.54
N THR A 95 13.51 2.67 -15.54
CA THR A 95 14.27 3.67 -16.30
C THR A 95 13.59 5.05 -16.21
N PRO A 96 14.37 6.14 -16.27
CA PRO A 96 13.81 7.48 -16.31
C PRO A 96 13.16 7.73 -17.69
N LYS A 97 11.99 8.36 -17.69
CA LYS A 97 11.23 8.63 -18.94
C LYS A 97 11.61 9.95 -19.60
N THR A 98 11.73 11.02 -18.81
CA THR A 98 11.93 12.40 -19.29
C THR A 98 13.29 12.97 -18.90
N ALA A 99 14.11 12.20 -18.19
CA ALA A 99 15.40 12.63 -17.66
C ALA A 99 16.47 11.56 -17.95
N LYS A 100 17.75 11.93 -17.81
CA LYS A 100 18.88 11.02 -18.02
C LYS A 100 19.15 10.08 -16.83
N TYR A 101 18.71 10.47 -15.63
CA TYR A 101 18.99 9.75 -14.39
C TYR A 101 17.74 9.67 -13.51
N LEU A 102 17.62 8.58 -12.77
CA LEU A 102 16.77 8.44 -11.60
C LEU A 102 17.48 9.04 -10.39
N THR A 103 16.73 9.78 -9.57
CA THR A 103 17.20 10.37 -8.31
C THR A 103 16.82 9.44 -7.16
N ILE A 104 17.79 8.72 -6.61
CA ILE A 104 17.58 7.80 -5.49
C ILE A 104 17.94 8.52 -4.18
N PRO A 105 16.96 8.81 -3.30
CA PRO A 105 17.22 9.53 -2.07
C PRO A 105 18.07 8.69 -1.11
N VAL A 106 19.00 9.37 -0.43
CA VAL A 106 19.91 8.77 0.56
C VAL A 106 19.75 9.45 1.91
N ALA A 107 19.66 10.77 1.93
CA ALA A 107 19.44 11.54 3.14
C ALA A 107 17.97 11.42 3.61
N PRO A 108 17.70 11.35 4.93
CA PRO A 108 16.32 11.24 5.46
C PRO A 108 15.36 12.30 4.93
N GLU A 109 15.80 13.55 4.84
CA GLU A 109 15.03 14.69 4.34
C GLU A 109 14.78 14.65 2.81
N ALA A 110 15.56 13.88 2.06
CA ALA A 110 15.37 13.69 0.62
C ALA A 110 14.21 12.73 0.29
N TYR A 111 13.78 11.91 1.26
CA TYR A 111 12.73 10.93 1.04
C TYR A 111 11.36 11.60 0.83
N GLY A 112 10.70 11.24 -0.27
CA GLY A 112 9.38 11.78 -0.61
C GLY A 112 9.41 13.14 -1.32
N MET A 113 10.58 13.78 -1.43
CA MET A 113 10.78 15.04 -2.14
C MET A 113 11.40 14.84 -3.51
N ARG A 114 11.12 15.76 -4.44
CA ARG A 114 11.81 15.79 -5.74
C ARG A 114 13.13 16.52 -5.58
N ALA A 115 14.18 16.07 -6.27
CA ALA A 115 15.49 16.75 -6.22
C ALA A 115 15.41 18.25 -6.57
N ARG A 116 14.52 18.65 -7.49
CA ARG A 116 14.29 20.04 -7.87
C ARG A 116 13.69 20.92 -6.76
N GLU A 117 13.14 20.34 -5.70
CA GLU A 117 12.57 21.08 -4.56
C GLU A 117 13.67 21.58 -3.61
N PHE A 118 14.91 21.10 -3.77
CA PHE A 118 16.06 21.57 -3.03
C PHE A 118 16.80 22.62 -3.85
N ALA A 119 16.82 23.87 -3.37
CA ALA A 119 17.49 24.98 -4.04
C ALA A 119 19.03 24.89 -3.96
N ASP A 120 19.56 24.14 -2.99
CA ASP A 120 20.97 24.09 -2.63
C ASP A 120 21.70 22.84 -3.16
N LEU A 121 21.18 22.17 -4.19
CA LEU A 121 21.87 21.02 -4.79
C LEU A 121 22.90 21.42 -5.86
N LYS A 122 23.97 20.63 -5.95
CA LYS A 122 24.87 20.62 -7.10
C LYS A 122 25.18 19.19 -7.52
N PHE A 123 25.46 19.01 -8.80
CA PHE A 123 25.99 17.75 -9.30
C PHE A 123 27.46 17.59 -8.85
N ALA A 124 27.83 16.40 -8.40
CA ALA A 124 29.20 16.03 -8.11
C ALA A 124 29.42 14.52 -8.35
N LEU A 125 30.67 14.12 -8.57
CA LEU A 125 31.09 12.73 -8.48
C LEU A 125 31.51 12.46 -7.04
N MET A 126 30.86 11.50 -6.39
CA MET A 126 31.11 11.16 -4.99
C MET A 126 31.43 9.67 -4.88
N PRO A 127 32.38 9.26 -4.03
CA PRO A 127 32.66 7.85 -3.80
C PRO A 127 31.45 7.17 -3.15
N ASP A 128 31.01 6.04 -3.72
CA ASP A 128 29.97 5.22 -3.13
C ASP A 128 30.50 4.60 -1.83
N PRO A 129 29.82 4.75 -0.69
CA PRO A 129 30.28 4.18 0.57
C PRO A 129 30.38 2.64 0.54
N LYS A 130 29.73 1.96 -0.41
CA LYS A 130 29.76 0.50 -0.54
C LYS A 130 30.86 -0.01 -1.46
N THR A 131 31.14 0.69 -2.55
CA THR A 131 32.05 0.20 -3.60
C THR A 131 33.33 1.02 -3.71
N GLY A 132 33.38 2.23 -3.14
CA GLY A 132 34.49 3.18 -3.29
C GLY A 132 34.53 3.89 -4.65
N GLU A 133 33.73 3.43 -5.62
CA GLU A 133 33.72 3.99 -6.97
C GLU A 133 33.06 5.39 -7.00
N LEU A 134 33.59 6.27 -7.86
CA LEU A 134 33.00 7.58 -8.08
C LEU A 134 31.68 7.45 -8.86
N ARG A 135 30.59 7.88 -8.23
CA ARG A 135 29.25 7.86 -8.81
C ARG A 135 28.66 9.26 -8.91
N PRO A 136 27.85 9.55 -9.95
CA PRO A 136 27.16 10.82 -10.05
C PRO A 136 26.12 10.95 -8.93
N ALA A 137 26.13 12.11 -8.27
CA ALA A 137 25.27 12.43 -7.15
C ALA A 137 24.80 13.88 -7.21
N LEU A 138 23.68 14.14 -6.52
CA LEU A 138 23.30 15.49 -6.13
C LEU A 138 23.69 15.68 -4.66
N VAL A 139 24.61 16.61 -4.43
CA VAL A 139 25.14 16.95 -3.12
C VAL A 139 24.66 18.32 -2.70
N ARG A 140 24.46 18.49 -1.40
CA ARG A 140 24.16 19.79 -0.82
C ARG A 140 25.38 20.72 -0.95
N ARG A 141 25.14 21.95 -1.41
CA ARG A 141 26.15 23.03 -1.45
C ARG A 141 26.45 23.45 -0.02
N ALA A 142 27.70 23.81 0.25
CA ALA A 142 28.02 24.55 1.46
C ALA A 142 27.26 25.89 1.37
N SER A 143 26.42 26.16 2.35
CA SER A 143 25.73 27.44 2.46
C SER A 143 25.96 28.01 3.85
N THR A 144 26.48 29.22 3.88
CA THR A 144 26.26 30.14 4.98
C THR A 144 24.85 30.68 4.77
N ALA A 145 23.85 30.16 5.48
CA ALA A 145 22.56 30.82 5.50
C ALA A 145 22.79 32.23 6.07
N ILE A 146 22.68 33.27 5.24
CA ILE A 146 22.66 34.66 5.70
C ILE A 146 21.20 35.07 5.62
N SER A 147 20.52 35.19 6.76
CA SER A 147 19.15 35.70 6.77
C SER A 147 19.17 37.20 7.09
N PHE A 148 18.41 37.97 6.31
CA PHE A 148 18.28 39.41 6.49
C PHE A 148 16.93 39.69 7.13
N THR A 149 16.93 40.07 8.40
CA THR A 149 15.72 40.49 9.09
C THR A 149 15.61 42.01 9.02
N ARG A 150 14.51 42.50 8.42
CA ARG A 150 14.20 43.92 8.38
C ARG A 150 13.54 44.32 9.70
N ARG A 151 14.17 45.23 10.46
CA ARG A 151 13.57 45.79 11.69
C ARG A 151 13.42 47.29 11.53
N ARG A 152 12.18 47.78 11.72
CA ARG A 152 11.92 49.22 11.74
C ARG A 152 12.17 49.74 13.15
N GLY A 153 13.09 50.67 13.29
CA GLY A 153 13.33 51.35 14.57
C GLY A 153 12.18 52.28 14.94
N LYS A 154 12.09 52.66 16.21
CA LYS A 154 11.11 53.66 16.69
C LYS A 154 11.30 55.03 16.01
N ASP A 155 12.52 55.30 15.53
CA ASP A 155 12.91 56.54 14.82
C ASP A 155 12.59 56.51 13.31
N GLY A 156 11.80 55.53 12.83
CA GLY A 156 11.44 55.39 11.42
C GLY A 156 12.52 54.78 10.52
N VAL A 157 13.78 54.76 10.96
CA VAL A 157 14.93 54.18 10.24
C VAL A 157 14.78 52.67 10.10
N VAL A 158 14.92 52.17 8.86
CA VAL A 158 14.94 50.74 8.56
C VAL A 158 16.36 50.21 8.77
N ARG A 159 16.54 49.26 9.68
CA ARG A 159 17.81 48.56 9.89
C ARG A 159 17.71 47.13 9.39
N TYR A 160 18.73 46.70 8.67
CA TYR A 160 18.90 45.31 8.27
C TYR A 160 19.75 44.62 9.33
N GLN A 161 19.17 43.63 10.02
CA GLN A 161 19.93 42.77 10.91
C GLN A 161 20.32 41.52 10.12
N VAL A 162 21.62 41.28 9.99
CA VAL A 162 22.15 40.07 9.39
C VAL A 162 22.26 39.02 10.50
N GLN A 163 21.42 37.99 10.45
CA GLN A 163 21.61 36.79 11.27
C GLN A 163 22.45 35.81 10.46
N ARG A 164 23.61 35.41 11.01
CA ARG A 164 24.34 34.24 10.53
C ARG A 164 23.51 33.01 10.90
N GLY A 165 22.86 32.42 9.91
CA GLY A 165 22.17 31.14 10.05
C GLY A 165 23.15 29.97 10.12
N ASP A 166 22.59 28.78 10.33
CA ASP A 166 23.35 27.54 10.52
C ASP A 166 24.29 27.28 9.35
N PHE A 167 25.56 27.05 9.68
CA PHE A 167 26.57 26.62 8.72
C PHE A 167 26.23 25.19 8.31
N ARG A 168 25.73 25.00 7.09
CA ARG A 168 25.52 23.65 6.55
C ARG A 168 26.81 23.21 5.88
N ASN A 169 27.48 22.22 6.49
CA ASN A 169 28.62 21.56 5.88
C ASN A 169 28.18 21.01 4.51
N GLY A 170 28.78 21.53 3.44
CA GLY A 170 28.52 21.06 2.08
C GLY A 170 29.06 19.65 1.86
N GLY A 171 28.65 19.02 0.76
CA GLY A 171 29.15 17.70 0.35
C GLY A 171 28.31 16.52 0.84
N GLN A 172 27.26 16.74 1.64
CA GLN A 172 26.29 15.70 1.98
C GLN A 172 25.59 15.21 0.69
N VAL A 173 25.66 13.91 0.42
CA VAL A 173 24.94 13.27 -0.69
C VAL A 173 23.45 13.20 -0.35
N MET A 174 22.64 13.88 -1.14
CA MET A 174 21.18 13.89 -0.98
C MET A 174 20.54 12.83 -1.87
N PHE A 175 21.00 12.73 -3.11
CA PHE A 175 20.51 11.75 -4.09
C PHE A 175 21.66 11.11 -4.86
N TRP A 176 21.64 9.79 -5.02
CA TRP A 176 22.43 9.10 -6.04
C TRP A 176 21.73 9.18 -7.39
N LEU A 177 22.50 9.42 -8.45
CA LEU A 177 22.00 9.45 -9.82
C LEU A 177 22.31 8.12 -10.51
N VAL A 178 21.27 7.41 -10.93
CA VAL A 178 21.42 6.10 -11.59
C VAL A 178 20.66 6.08 -12.90
N LYS A 179 21.23 5.48 -13.94
CA LYS A 179 20.57 5.38 -15.26
C LYS A 179 19.37 4.44 -15.24
N ARG A 180 19.46 3.38 -14.44
CA ARG A 180 18.43 2.36 -14.28
C ARG A 180 18.55 1.68 -12.93
N VAL A 181 17.45 1.12 -12.44
CA VAL A 181 17.41 0.25 -11.28
C VAL A 181 16.74 -1.05 -11.67
N ARG A 182 17.38 -2.19 -11.38
CA ARG A 182 16.76 -3.51 -11.50
C ARG A 182 16.25 -3.94 -10.14
N GLN A 183 14.94 -3.96 -9.98
CA GLN A 183 14.29 -4.44 -8.78
C GLN A 183 14.03 -5.94 -8.89
N LYS A 184 14.42 -6.72 -7.86
CA LYS A 184 14.08 -8.14 -7.78
C LYS A 184 12.58 -8.31 -7.50
N PRO A 185 11.91 -9.34 -8.07
CA PRO A 185 10.55 -9.67 -7.69
C PRO A 185 10.48 -10.00 -6.21
N ASP A 186 9.39 -9.59 -5.58
CA ASP A 186 9.11 -9.85 -4.17
C ASP A 186 7.67 -10.35 -4.01
N PRO A 187 7.45 -11.68 -4.01
CA PRO A 187 6.11 -12.24 -3.84
C PRO A 187 5.54 -11.98 -2.45
N SER A 188 6.37 -11.67 -1.45
CA SER A 188 5.92 -11.40 -0.07
C SER A 188 5.17 -10.06 0.09
N VAL A 189 5.08 -9.26 -0.98
CA VAL A 189 4.27 -8.04 -1.03
C VAL A 189 2.77 -8.35 -0.85
N LEU A 190 2.33 -9.56 -1.18
CA LEU A 190 0.97 -10.04 -0.98
C LEU A 190 0.96 -11.24 -0.01
N PRO A 191 -0.17 -11.49 0.68
CA PRO A 191 -0.38 -12.76 1.34
C PRO A 191 -0.25 -13.91 0.33
N THR A 192 0.14 -15.08 0.83
CA THR A 192 0.22 -16.26 -0.01
C THR A 192 -1.15 -16.65 -0.54
N ARG A 193 -1.18 -17.37 -1.66
CA ARG A 193 -2.42 -17.85 -2.26
C ARG A 193 -3.23 -18.71 -1.28
N THR A 194 -2.54 -19.56 -0.52
CA THR A 194 -3.16 -20.43 0.48
C THR A 194 -3.85 -19.62 1.57
N GLU A 195 -3.15 -18.65 2.17
CA GLU A 195 -3.73 -17.78 3.21
C GLU A 195 -4.96 -17.00 2.74
N MET A 196 -4.97 -16.56 1.47
CA MET A 196 -6.13 -15.89 0.87
C MET A 196 -7.30 -16.86 0.65
N ILE A 197 -7.03 -18.09 0.19
CA ILE A 197 -8.05 -19.12 0.01
C ILE A 197 -8.67 -19.49 1.36
N ASP A 198 -7.85 -19.74 2.37
CA ASP A 198 -8.31 -20.14 3.70
C ASP A 198 -9.18 -19.03 4.33
N THR A 199 -8.75 -17.78 4.19
CA THR A 199 -9.53 -16.62 4.66
C THR A 199 -10.89 -16.52 3.96
N ALA A 200 -10.92 -16.74 2.64
CA ALA A 200 -12.15 -16.76 1.87
C ALA A 200 -13.09 -17.87 2.34
N LEU A 201 -12.58 -19.10 2.50
CA LEU A 201 -13.35 -20.26 2.94
C LEU A 201 -13.92 -20.06 4.34
N GLN A 202 -13.11 -19.57 5.28
CA GLN A 202 -13.56 -19.26 6.65
C GLN A 202 -14.65 -18.17 6.67
N ALA A 203 -14.53 -17.15 5.82
CA ALA A 203 -15.56 -16.12 5.71
C ALA A 203 -16.86 -16.64 5.08
N GLY A 204 -16.74 -17.50 4.06
CA GLY A 204 -17.88 -18.18 3.43
C GLY A 204 -18.63 -19.06 4.43
N ARG A 205 -17.89 -19.90 5.16
CA ARG A 205 -18.45 -20.78 6.21
C ARG A 205 -19.21 -20.00 7.27
N ARG A 206 -18.60 -18.95 7.84
CA ARG A 206 -19.25 -18.05 8.81
C ARG A 206 -20.50 -17.35 8.26
N ARG A 207 -20.59 -17.15 6.95
CA ARG A 207 -21.78 -16.59 6.31
C ARG A 207 -22.88 -17.63 6.20
N LEU A 208 -22.55 -18.84 5.79
CA LEU A 208 -23.50 -19.96 5.68
C LEU A 208 -24.08 -20.35 7.04
N GLU A 209 -23.24 -20.48 8.07
CA GLU A 209 -23.68 -20.77 9.45
C GLU A 209 -24.68 -19.74 9.96
N ARG A 210 -24.45 -18.44 9.70
CA ARG A 210 -25.39 -17.37 10.05
C ARG A 210 -26.71 -17.41 9.27
N LEU A 211 -26.71 -17.90 8.03
CA LEU A 211 -27.93 -18.04 7.24
C LEU A 211 -28.75 -19.25 7.70
N ALA A 212 -28.08 -20.35 8.03
CA ALA A 212 -28.72 -21.54 8.58
C ALA A 212 -29.41 -21.26 9.92
N GLY A 213 -28.73 -20.55 10.84
CA GLY A 213 -29.33 -20.18 12.14
C GLY A 213 -30.61 -19.34 11.99
N ARG A 214 -30.62 -18.35 11.08
CA ARG A 214 -31.80 -17.53 10.81
C ARG A 214 -32.97 -18.34 10.24
N ALA A 215 -32.69 -19.29 9.35
CA ALA A 215 -33.73 -20.13 8.77
C ALA A 215 -34.40 -21.04 9.81
N GLN A 216 -33.66 -21.47 10.85
CA GLN A 216 -34.20 -22.27 11.95
C GLN A 216 -35.09 -21.43 12.90
N GLU A 217 -34.67 -20.20 13.20
CA GLU A 217 -35.46 -19.23 13.98
C GLU A 217 -36.79 -18.91 13.30
N ASP A 218 -36.76 -18.66 11.98
CA ASP A 218 -37.96 -18.38 11.18
C ASP A 218 -38.92 -19.58 11.07
N SER A 219 -38.42 -20.82 11.20
CA SER A 219 -39.25 -22.04 11.18
C SER A 219 -39.87 -22.39 12.52
N SER A 220 -39.43 -21.75 13.61
CA SER A 220 -39.92 -21.99 14.98
C SER A 220 -40.94 -20.95 15.45
N SER A 221 -41.21 -19.94 14.62
CA SER A 221 -42.19 -18.87 14.85
C SER A 221 -43.46 -19.11 14.02
#